data_AF-A0A702BJG5-F1
#
_entry.id   AF-A0A702BJG5-F1
#
_cell.length_a   1.000
_cell.length_b   1.000
_cell.length_c   1.000
_cell.angle_alpha   90.00
_cell.angle_beta   90.00
_cell.angle_gamma   90.00
#
_symmetry.space_group_name_H-M   'P 1'
#
loop_
_entity.id
_entity.type
_entity.pdbx_description
1 polymer ?
#
loop_
_entity_poly.entity_id
_entity_poly.type
_entity_poly.pdbx_seq_one_letter_code
_entity_poly.pdbx_strand_id
1 'polypeptide(L)'
;MDAYGCTSRGQAHRMGLWVITTELLETQTVDFSVGAEGLRHTPGDIIEVCDNDYAGTSLGGRITDLDISTRTLTLDREITLPERGTATLNIVGPDGRPFSTEIQSQPSPDRVVLKVIPDNMQPYSVWGLKLPSLKRRLFRCVRIKENDDGTYAITAVQHVPEKESIVDNGAHFAPLPGTTN
;
A
#
# COMPACT_ATOMS: atom_id res chain seq x y z
N MET A 1 18.20 -13.50 -18.71
CA MET A 1 18.62 -12.65 -17.58
C MET A 1 19.90 -13.24 -17.05
N ASP A 2 20.98 -12.45 -17.02
CA ASP A 2 22.30 -12.95 -16.66
C ASP A 2 22.73 -12.36 -15.32
N ALA A 3 23.31 -13.18 -14.44
CA ALA A 3 23.82 -12.76 -13.13
C ALA A 3 25.25 -12.21 -13.27
N TYR A 4 25.41 -11.05 -13.90
CA TYR A 4 26.72 -10.40 -14.06
C TYR A 4 27.40 -10.17 -12.69
N GLY A 5 28.69 -10.52 -12.59
CA GLY A 5 29.45 -10.35 -11.35
C GLY A 5 29.14 -11.39 -10.26
N CYS A 6 28.42 -12.47 -10.56
CA CYS A 6 28.19 -13.56 -9.63
C CYS A 6 29.50 -14.34 -9.34
N THR A 7 29.96 -14.32 -8.09
CA THR A 7 31.20 -14.99 -7.65
C THR A 7 30.97 -16.15 -6.68
N SER A 8 29.72 -16.43 -6.30
CA SER A 8 29.40 -17.55 -5.40
C SER A 8 28.10 -18.26 -5.76
N ARG A 9 28.01 -19.55 -5.39
CA ARG A 9 26.79 -20.37 -5.53
C ARG A 9 25.59 -19.75 -4.81
N GLY A 10 25.81 -19.11 -3.66
CA GLY A 10 24.76 -18.41 -2.92
C GLY A 10 24.19 -17.20 -3.66
N GLN A 11 25.02 -16.42 -4.34
CA GLN A 11 24.56 -15.32 -5.17
C GLN A 11 23.75 -15.82 -6.37
N ALA A 12 24.24 -16.85 -7.07
CA ALA A 12 23.51 -17.44 -8.20
C ALA A 12 22.13 -17.97 -7.76
N HIS A 13 22.08 -18.66 -6.63
CA HIS A 13 20.84 -19.20 -6.08
C HIS A 13 19.84 -18.10 -5.70
N ARG A 14 20.28 -17.08 -4.95
CA ARG A 14 19.42 -15.95 -4.58
C ARG A 14 18.90 -15.21 -5.81
N MET A 15 19.74 -15.02 -6.83
CA MET A 15 19.33 -14.40 -8.09
C MET A 15 18.26 -15.24 -8.80
N GLY A 16 18.48 -16.55 -8.94
CA GLY A 16 17.50 -17.44 -9.58
C GLY A 16 16.17 -17.48 -8.81
N LEU A 17 16.23 -17.58 -7.48
CA LEU A 17 15.05 -17.58 -6.63
C LEU A 17 14.33 -16.23 -6.69
N TRP A 18 15.05 -15.11 -6.71
CA TRP A 18 14.47 -13.78 -6.86
C TRP A 18 13.62 -13.67 -8.13
N VAL A 19 14.14 -14.15 -9.25
CA VAL A 19 13.40 -14.14 -10.53
C VAL A 19 12.14 -14.97 -10.42
N ILE A 20 12.26 -16.23 -10.00
CA ILE A 20 11.11 -17.15 -9.91
C ILE A 20 10.04 -16.62 -8.94
N THR A 21 10.45 -16.15 -7.76
CA THR A 21 9.52 -15.64 -6.75
C THR A 21 8.87 -14.33 -7.18
N THR A 22 9.58 -13.46 -7.90
CA THR A 22 9.00 -12.24 -8.49
C THR A 22 7.92 -12.61 -9.50
N GLU A 23 8.22 -13.50 -10.45
CA GLU A 23 7.24 -13.96 -11.46
C GLU A 23 6.02 -14.66 -10.83
N LEU A 24 6.21 -15.35 -9.70
CA LEU A 24 5.13 -16.04 -9.00
C LEU A 24 4.24 -15.11 -8.18
N LEU A 25 4.82 -14.12 -7.49
CA LEU A 25 4.13 -13.34 -6.46
C LEU A 25 3.74 -11.93 -6.91
N GLU A 26 4.50 -11.31 -7.80
CA GLU A 26 4.35 -9.90 -8.20
C GLU A 26 3.75 -9.80 -9.62
N THR A 27 2.55 -10.35 -9.79
CA THR A 27 1.92 -10.55 -11.11
C THR A 27 1.00 -9.41 -11.56
N GLN A 28 0.65 -8.50 -10.66
CA GLN A 28 -0.30 -7.43 -10.94
C GLN A 28 0.42 -6.11 -11.26
N THR A 29 -0.16 -5.36 -12.19
CA THR A 29 0.21 -3.97 -12.47
C THR A 29 -1.03 -3.11 -12.30
N VAL A 30 -0.87 -1.92 -11.74
CA VAL A 30 -1.91 -0.90 -11.64
C VAL A 30 -1.48 0.35 -12.40
N ASP A 31 -2.47 0.99 -13.03
CA ASP A 31 -2.32 2.27 -13.69
C ASP A 31 -3.51 3.15 -13.29
N PHE A 32 -3.24 4.30 -12.68
CA PHE A 32 -4.28 5.21 -12.19
C PHE A 32 -3.80 6.65 -12.20
N SER A 33 -4.74 7.60 -12.26
CA SER A 33 -4.44 9.04 -12.23
C SER A 33 -4.77 9.65 -10.86
N VAL A 34 -3.93 10.58 -10.41
CA VAL A 34 -4.07 11.32 -9.16
C VAL A 34 -3.86 12.81 -9.39
N GLY A 35 -4.31 13.66 -8.45
CA GLY A 35 -3.97 15.08 -8.47
C GLY A 35 -2.53 15.33 -8.00
N ALA A 36 -2.21 16.59 -7.71
CA ALA A 36 -0.89 17.01 -7.24
C ALA A 36 -0.43 16.29 -5.95
N GLU A 37 -1.35 15.75 -5.15
CA GLU A 37 -1.03 14.90 -3.99
C GLU A 37 -0.26 13.62 -4.35
N GLY A 38 -0.25 13.22 -5.63
CA GLY A 38 0.56 12.11 -6.14
C GLY A 38 2.05 12.41 -6.20
N LEU A 39 2.43 13.68 -6.32
CA LEU A 39 3.82 14.13 -6.45
C LEU A 39 4.69 13.87 -5.23
N ARG A 40 4.07 13.53 -4.09
CA ARG A 40 4.78 13.11 -2.88
C ARG A 40 5.50 11.77 -3.06
N HIS A 41 5.11 11.00 -4.08
CA HIS A 41 5.73 9.71 -4.40
C HIS A 41 6.77 9.89 -5.50
N THR A 42 7.72 8.97 -5.53
CA THR A 42 8.77 8.86 -6.53
C THR A 42 8.87 7.41 -7.03
N PRO A 43 9.38 7.18 -8.26
CA PRO A 43 9.68 5.83 -8.71
C PRO A 43 10.56 5.09 -7.70
N GLY A 44 10.15 3.88 -7.31
CA GLY A 44 10.78 3.08 -6.26
C GLY A 44 9.96 3.02 -4.97
N ASP A 45 9.09 3.99 -4.69
CA ASP A 45 8.27 4.03 -3.48
C ASP A 45 7.28 2.86 -3.42
N ILE A 46 7.08 2.33 -2.22
CA ILE A 46 6.04 1.35 -1.93
C ILE A 46 4.78 2.07 -1.48
N ILE A 47 3.73 1.97 -2.28
CA ILE A 47 2.45 2.60 -2.05
C ILE A 47 1.38 1.56 -1.73
N GLU A 48 0.52 1.90 -0.78
CA GLU A 48 -0.70 1.15 -0.50
C GLU A 48 -1.80 1.64 -1.43
N VAL A 49 -2.49 0.72 -2.11
CA VAL A 49 -3.57 1.05 -3.05
C VAL A 49 -4.90 0.52 -2.51
N CYS A 50 -5.80 1.44 -2.19
CA CYS A 50 -7.19 1.19 -1.78
C CYS A 50 -8.10 1.21 -3.01
N ASP A 51 -8.08 0.13 -3.79
CA ASP A 51 -8.84 -0.02 -5.02
C ASP A 51 -10.25 -0.54 -4.73
N ASN A 52 -11.25 0.33 -4.94
CA ASN A 52 -12.65 0.02 -4.66
C ASN A 52 -13.23 -1.00 -5.64
N ASP A 53 -12.82 -0.94 -6.91
CA ASP A 53 -13.34 -1.81 -7.97
C ASP A 53 -12.82 -3.23 -7.79
N TYR A 54 -11.54 -3.36 -7.42
CA TYR A 54 -10.96 -4.65 -7.08
C TYR A 54 -11.52 -5.24 -5.78
N ALA A 55 -11.76 -4.39 -4.77
CA ALA A 55 -12.27 -4.84 -3.48
C ALA A 55 -13.78 -5.13 -3.48
N GLY A 56 -14.53 -4.60 -4.46
CA GLY A 56 -15.99 -4.66 -4.49
C GLY A 56 -16.66 -3.87 -3.35
N THR A 57 -15.94 -2.94 -2.72
CA THR A 57 -16.43 -2.12 -1.60
C THR A 57 -15.67 -0.81 -1.51
N SER A 58 -16.26 0.20 -0.87
CA SER A 58 -15.65 1.52 -0.66
C SER A 58 -14.51 1.45 0.36
N LEU A 59 -13.27 1.43 -0.15
CA LEU A 59 -12.04 1.43 0.62
C LEU A 59 -11.28 2.75 0.60
N GLY A 60 -11.59 3.68 -0.30
CA GLY A 60 -10.89 4.96 -0.34
C GLY A 60 -11.72 6.08 -0.98
N GLY A 61 -11.42 7.31 -0.59
CA GLY A 61 -12.15 8.50 -1.03
C GLY A 61 -11.63 9.80 -0.43
N ARG A 62 -12.52 10.79 -0.33
CA ARG A 62 -12.27 12.13 0.21
C ARG A 62 -13.16 12.43 1.42
N ILE A 63 -12.62 13.19 2.36
CA ILE A 63 -13.40 13.72 3.49
C ILE A 63 -14.17 14.95 2.98
N THR A 64 -15.49 14.99 3.19
CA THR A 64 -16.34 16.12 2.74
C THR A 64 -16.57 17.12 3.86
N ASP A 65 -16.67 16.65 5.10
CA ASP A 65 -16.90 17.49 6.28
C ASP A 65 -16.28 16.86 7.54
N LEU A 66 -15.98 17.70 8.54
CA LEU A 66 -15.46 17.26 9.83
C LEU A 66 -16.05 18.03 11.01
N ASP A 67 -16.42 17.31 12.06
CA ASP A 67 -16.78 17.87 13.35
C ASP A 67 -15.77 17.41 14.41
N ILE A 68 -14.88 18.34 14.78
CA ILE A 68 -13.82 18.10 15.76
C ILE A 68 -14.39 17.79 17.14
N SER A 69 -15.51 18.42 17.51
CA SER A 69 -16.09 18.30 18.85
C SER A 69 -16.64 16.89 19.12
N THR A 70 -17.29 16.31 18.12
CA THR A 70 -17.85 14.96 18.20
C THR A 70 -16.90 13.89 17.66
N ARG A 71 -15.78 14.29 17.07
CA ARG A 71 -14.83 13.44 16.34
C ARG A 71 -15.46 12.72 15.15
N THR A 72 -16.40 13.38 14.48
CA THR A 72 -17.16 12.82 13.35
C THR A 72 -16.58 13.28 12.03
N LEU A 73 -16.38 12.35 11.09
CA LEU A 73 -16.10 12.64 9.69
C LEU A 73 -17.30 12.32 8.83
N THR A 74 -17.53 13.16 7.82
CA THR A 74 -18.40 12.82 6.69
C THR A 74 -17.51 12.46 5.49
N LEU A 75 -17.77 11.31 4.89
CA LEU A 75 -17.05 10.79 3.74
C LEU A 75 -17.78 11.16 2.45
N ASP A 76 -17.08 11.11 1.33
CA ASP A 76 -17.64 11.33 -0.01
C ASP A 76 -18.51 10.18 -0.52
N ARG A 77 -18.54 9.05 0.19
CA ARG A 77 -19.29 7.85 -0.14
C ARG A 77 -19.58 7.02 1.10
N GLU A 78 -20.56 6.14 0.97
CA GLU A 78 -20.89 5.18 2.01
C GLU A 78 -19.82 4.09 2.14
N ILE A 79 -19.58 3.66 3.38
CA ILE A 79 -18.70 2.54 3.71
C ILE A 79 -19.46 1.48 4.51
N THR A 80 -19.00 0.24 4.44
CA THR A 80 -19.55 -0.86 5.24
C THR A 80 -18.49 -1.32 6.25
N LEU A 81 -18.80 -1.19 7.53
CA LEU A 81 -17.93 -1.70 8.60
C LEU A 81 -18.19 -3.18 8.87
N PRO A 82 -17.17 -3.93 9.31
CA PRO A 82 -17.32 -5.34 9.62
C PRO A 82 -18.08 -5.52 10.94
N GLU A 83 -18.87 -6.59 11.04
CA GLU A 83 -19.55 -6.94 12.31
C GLU A 83 -18.56 -7.32 13.42
N ARG A 84 -17.35 -7.76 13.06
CA ARG A 84 -16.29 -8.19 13.98
C ARG A 84 -14.93 -7.68 13.54
N GLY A 85 -14.10 -7.36 14.52
CA GLY A 85 -12.75 -6.84 14.33
C GLY A 85 -12.74 -5.31 14.25
N THR A 86 -11.54 -4.74 14.37
CA THR A 86 -11.35 -3.29 14.40
C THR A 86 -11.08 -2.78 12.99
N ALA A 87 -11.96 -1.89 12.50
CA ALA A 87 -11.69 -1.11 11.29
C ALA A 87 -10.85 0.13 11.65
N THR A 88 -9.88 0.45 10.80
CA THR A 88 -9.06 1.65 10.95
C THR A 88 -9.16 2.52 9.70
N LEU A 89 -9.10 3.83 9.89
CA LEU A 89 -9.06 4.81 8.82
C LEU A 89 -7.65 5.39 8.74
N ASN A 90 -7.05 5.33 7.56
CA ASN A 90 -5.80 5.98 7.25
C ASN A 90 -6.11 7.29 6.53
N ILE A 91 -5.65 8.41 7.07
CA ILE A 91 -5.95 9.76 6.60
C ILE A 91 -4.65 10.42 6.18
N VAL A 92 -4.62 11.05 5.01
CA VAL A 92 -3.49 11.87 4.56
C VAL A 92 -3.97 13.30 4.45
N GLY A 93 -3.50 14.13 5.39
CA GLY A 93 -3.80 15.56 5.45
C GLY A 93 -2.86 16.42 4.59
N PRO A 94 -2.93 17.75 4.74
CA PRO A 94 -2.15 18.70 3.94
C PRO A 94 -0.63 18.59 4.15
N ASP A 95 -0.19 18.06 5.29
CA ASP A 95 1.22 17.83 5.58
C ASP A 95 1.81 16.61 4.85
N GLY A 96 0.95 15.86 4.13
CA GLY A 96 1.33 14.66 3.38
C GLY A 96 1.67 13.46 4.25
N ARG A 97 1.52 13.54 5.57
CA ARG A 97 1.85 12.44 6.49
C ARG A 97 0.62 11.58 6.75
N PRO A 98 0.73 10.24 6.60
CA PRO A 98 -0.39 9.35 6.91
C PRO A 98 -0.61 9.28 8.42
N PHE A 99 -1.87 9.38 8.83
CA PHE A 99 -2.33 9.20 10.20
C PHE A 99 -3.37 8.08 10.23
N SER A 100 -3.15 7.06 11.05
CA SER A 100 -4.08 5.93 11.19
C SER A 100 -4.77 5.94 12.55
N THR A 101 -6.09 5.78 12.55
CA THR A 101 -6.93 5.83 13.75
C THR A 101 -8.06 4.81 13.68
N GLU A 102 -8.52 4.32 14.83
CA GLU A 102 -9.62 3.36 14.92
C GLU A 102 -10.96 4.07 14.74
N ILE A 103 -11.89 3.39 14.06
CA ILE A 103 -13.28 3.83 13.97
C ILE A 103 -14.01 3.34 15.22
N GLN A 104 -14.54 4.28 16.00
CA GLN A 104 -15.26 4.02 17.24
C GLN A 104 -16.73 3.64 16.99
N SER A 105 -17.39 4.32 16.04
CA SER A 105 -18.76 4.02 15.64
C SER A 105 -19.09 4.61 14.25
N GLN A 106 -20.22 4.20 13.68
CA GLN A 106 -20.73 4.68 12.39
C GLN A 106 -22.18 5.18 12.56
N PRO A 107 -22.39 6.50 12.76
CA PRO A 107 -23.73 7.06 12.94
C PRO A 107 -24.62 6.94 11.70
N SER A 108 -24.03 6.98 10.50
CA SER A 108 -24.70 6.80 9.21
C SER A 108 -23.74 6.15 8.20
N PRO A 109 -24.22 5.59 7.08
CA PRO A 109 -23.37 4.90 6.10
C PRO A 109 -22.16 5.71 5.60
N ASP A 110 -22.29 7.03 5.53
CA ASP A 110 -21.29 8.02 5.11
C ASP A 110 -20.56 8.72 6.27
N ARG A 111 -20.90 8.45 7.53
CA ARG A 111 -20.32 9.13 8.70
C ARG A 111 -19.67 8.17 9.67
N VAL A 112 -18.49 8.54 10.15
CA VAL A 112 -17.72 7.75 11.11
C VAL A 112 -17.25 8.61 12.27
N VAL A 113 -17.30 8.05 13.48
CA VAL A 113 -16.70 8.64 14.68
C VAL A 113 -15.35 8.00 14.90
N LEU A 114 -14.31 8.82 15.00
CA LEU A 114 -12.93 8.37 15.19
C LEU A 114 -12.54 8.38 16.66
N LYS A 115 -11.65 7.47 17.04
CA LYS A 115 -11.06 7.45 18.37
C LYS A 115 -10.25 8.72 18.64
N VAL A 116 -9.43 9.11 17.67
CA VAL A 116 -8.59 10.31 17.68
C VAL A 116 -8.70 11.01 16.32
N ILE A 117 -8.88 12.34 16.33
CA ILE A 117 -8.78 13.20 15.16
C ILE A 117 -7.44 13.95 15.21
N PRO A 118 -6.68 14.04 14.11
CA PRO A 118 -5.45 14.83 14.07
C PRO A 118 -5.77 16.34 13.91
N ASP A 119 -4.95 17.20 14.54
CA ASP A 119 -5.18 18.64 14.61
C ASP A 119 -5.12 19.37 13.25
N ASN A 120 -4.46 18.78 12.25
CA ASN A 120 -4.21 19.37 10.94
C ASN A 120 -5.12 18.82 9.82
N MET A 121 -6.19 18.12 10.19
CA MET A 121 -7.13 17.56 9.22
C MET A 121 -7.95 18.66 8.54
N GLN A 122 -8.21 18.49 7.24
CA GLN A 122 -8.97 19.45 6.42
C GLN A 122 -9.99 18.71 5.54
N PRO A 123 -11.08 19.39 5.11
CA PRO A 123 -11.92 18.88 4.03
C PRO A 123 -11.07 18.58 2.78
N TYR A 124 -11.51 17.61 1.99
CA TYR A 124 -10.82 17.07 0.82
C TYR A 124 -9.51 16.30 1.10
N SER A 125 -9.16 16.07 2.37
CA SER A 125 -8.11 15.11 2.73
C SER A 125 -8.47 13.71 2.23
N VAL A 126 -7.44 12.93 1.87
CA VAL A 126 -7.63 11.55 1.39
C VAL A 126 -7.84 10.63 2.59
N TRP A 127 -8.79 9.70 2.47
CA TRP A 127 -8.94 8.61 3.43
C TRP A 127 -8.85 7.25 2.73
N GLY A 128 -8.36 6.25 3.47
CA GLY A 128 -8.34 4.85 3.10
C GLY A 128 -8.79 3.99 4.28
N LEU A 129 -9.78 3.14 4.05
CA LEU A 129 -10.34 2.21 5.03
C LEU A 129 -9.53 0.91 5.04
N LYS A 130 -9.12 0.50 6.23
CA LYS A 130 -8.45 -0.76 6.49
C LYS A 130 -9.38 -1.68 7.26
N LEU A 131 -9.76 -2.76 6.60
CA LEU A 131 -10.62 -3.80 7.14
C LEU A 131 -9.79 -5.00 7.59
N PRO A 132 -10.13 -5.65 8.71
CA PRO A 132 -9.41 -6.83 9.19
C PRO A 132 -9.52 -8.03 8.23
N SER A 133 -10.59 -8.09 7.44
CA SER A 133 -10.83 -9.14 6.44
C SER A 133 -10.06 -8.92 5.14
N LEU A 134 -9.47 -7.75 4.93
CA LEU A 134 -8.94 -7.35 3.63
C LEU A 134 -7.42 -7.17 3.71
N LYS A 135 -6.68 -7.97 2.92
CA LYS A 135 -5.22 -7.88 2.88
C LYS A 135 -4.82 -6.56 2.21
N ARG A 136 -3.93 -5.81 2.86
CA ARG A 136 -3.29 -4.64 2.25
C ARG A 136 -2.61 -5.02 0.93
N ARG A 137 -2.89 -4.25 -0.12
CA ARG A 137 -2.24 -4.38 -1.42
C ARG A 137 -1.16 -3.31 -1.53
N LEU A 138 0.07 -3.76 -1.73
CA LEU A 138 1.24 -2.90 -1.88
C LEU A 138 1.72 -2.95 -3.31
N PHE A 139 2.12 -1.80 -3.82
CA PHE A 139 2.66 -1.65 -5.17
C PHE A 139 3.92 -0.81 -5.13
N ARG A 140 4.92 -1.16 -5.92
CA ARG A 140 6.13 -0.37 -6.15
C ARG A 140 5.89 0.53 -7.35
N CYS A 141 6.00 1.84 -7.14
CA CYS A 141 5.91 2.82 -8.22
C CYS A 141 7.04 2.58 -9.23
N VAL A 142 6.69 2.46 -10.51
CA VAL A 142 7.65 2.31 -11.61
C VAL A 142 7.76 3.62 -12.38
N ARG A 143 6.64 4.34 -12.53
CA ARG A 143 6.57 5.56 -13.32
C ARG A 143 5.55 6.52 -12.75
N ILE A 144 5.90 7.81 -12.81
CA ILE A 144 4.99 8.93 -12.64
C ILE A 144 5.11 9.79 -13.88
N LYS A 145 3.97 10.11 -14.51
CA LYS A 145 3.90 10.95 -15.71
C LYS A 145 2.89 12.06 -15.46
N GLU A 146 3.29 13.30 -15.68
CA GLU A 146 2.37 14.44 -15.70
C GLU A 146 1.47 14.35 -16.93
N ASN A 147 0.19 14.60 -16.71
CA ASN A 147 -0.80 14.88 -17.74
C ASN A 147 -0.93 16.40 -17.80
N ASP A 148 -0.99 16.98 -19.01
CA ASP A 148 -1.03 18.44 -19.24
C ASP A 148 -2.32 19.13 -18.73
N ASP A 149 -3.06 18.49 -17.83
CA ASP A 149 -4.28 18.94 -17.16
C ASP A 149 -4.11 19.10 -15.64
N GLY A 150 -2.88 18.95 -15.12
CA GLY A 150 -2.57 19.05 -13.69
C GLY A 150 -2.79 17.75 -12.91
N THR A 151 -3.07 16.63 -13.59
CA THR A 151 -3.10 15.29 -13.01
C THR A 151 -1.82 14.52 -13.33
N TYR A 152 -1.59 13.43 -12.60
CA TYR A 152 -0.41 12.58 -12.73
C TYR A 152 -0.82 11.13 -12.86
N ALA A 153 -0.39 10.47 -13.92
CA ALA A 153 -0.54 9.04 -14.10
C ALA A 153 0.56 8.29 -13.34
N ILE A 154 0.17 7.35 -12.48
CA ILE A 154 1.04 6.46 -11.73
C ILE A 154 0.90 5.05 -12.28
N THR A 155 2.02 4.47 -12.72
CA THR A 155 2.12 3.05 -13.06
C THR A 155 2.94 2.36 -11.97
N ALA A 156 2.40 1.29 -11.40
CA ALA A 156 3.05 0.56 -10.31
C ALA A 156 2.87 -0.96 -10.45
N VAL A 157 3.86 -1.73 -10.02
CA VAL A 157 3.84 -3.20 -10.02
C VAL A 157 3.64 -3.72 -8.62
N GLN A 158 2.98 -4.87 -8.46
CA GLN A 158 2.71 -5.44 -7.16
C GLN A 158 4.00 -5.64 -6.37
N HIS A 159 3.95 -5.36 -5.07
CA HIS A 159 5.04 -5.60 -4.16
C HIS A 159 4.60 -6.57 -3.06
N VAL A 160 5.35 -7.65 -2.88
CA VAL A 160 5.12 -8.64 -1.83
C VAL A 160 6.29 -8.60 -0.85
N PRO A 161 6.14 -7.97 0.34
CA PRO A 161 7.22 -7.83 1.32
C PRO A 161 7.87 -9.15 1.74
N GLU A 162 7.09 -10.24 1.75
CA GLU A 162 7.54 -11.58 2.12
C GLU A 162 8.51 -12.18 1.09
N LYS A 163 8.61 -11.63 -0.12
CA LYS A 163 9.52 -12.12 -1.17
C LYS A 163 10.98 -12.12 -0.73
N GLU A 164 11.44 -11.05 -0.07
CA GLU A 164 12.85 -10.91 0.33
C GLU A 164 13.25 -12.02 1.30
N SER A 165 12.40 -12.32 2.28
CA SER A 165 12.67 -13.37 3.26
C SER A 165 12.66 -14.78 2.65
N ILE A 166 11.84 -15.03 1.63
CA ILE A 166 11.85 -16.29 0.87
C ILE A 166 13.19 -16.46 0.15
N VAL A 167 13.68 -15.40 -0.50
CA VAL A 167 14.94 -15.43 -1.25
C VAL A 167 16.14 -15.61 -0.34
N ASP A 168 16.19 -14.89 0.78
CA ASP A 168 17.31 -14.92 1.71
C ASP A 168 17.42 -16.24 2.47
N ASN A 169 16.29 -16.82 2.87
CA ASN A 169 16.27 -18.09 3.61
C ASN A 169 16.24 -19.33 2.71
N GLY A 170 16.01 -19.17 1.40
CA GLY A 170 15.89 -20.29 0.47
C GLY A 170 17.21 -21.00 0.15
N ALA A 171 18.35 -20.43 0.53
CA ALA A 171 19.66 -20.99 0.22
C ALA A 171 20.18 -21.87 1.36
N HIS A 172 20.20 -23.19 1.16
CA HIS A 172 20.92 -24.13 2.02
C HIS A 172 21.92 -24.93 1.19
N PHE A 173 23.21 -24.82 1.51
CA PHE A 173 24.27 -25.55 0.81
C PHE A 173 24.98 -26.48 1.78
N ALA A 174 25.12 -27.75 1.41
CA ALA A 174 26.02 -28.66 2.10
C ALA A 174 27.47 -28.13 2.01
N PRO A 175 28.32 -28.35 3.04
CA PRO A 175 29.72 -27.99 2.99
C PRO A 175 30.39 -28.62 1.76
N LEU A 176 31.34 -27.90 1.16
CA LEU A 176 32.23 -28.51 0.16
C LEU A 176 33.00 -29.65 0.86
N PRO A 177 33.22 -30.81 0.21
CA PRO A 177 34.10 -31.83 0.76
C PRO A 177 35.43 -31.17 1.12
N GLY A 178 35.84 -31.31 2.38
CA GLY A 178 37.13 -30.78 2.81
C GLY A 178 38.22 -31.35 1.93
N THR A 179 39.06 -30.51 1.35
CA THR A 179 40.31 -30.97 0.75
C THR A 179 41.18 -31.46 1.89
N THR A 180 41.17 -32.77 2.12
CA THR A 180 42.15 -33.45 2.97
C THR A 180 43.51 -33.30 2.30
N ASN A 181 44.30 -32.33 2.77
CA ASN A 181 45.76 -32.32 2.62
C ASN A 181 46.37 -32.84 3.92
#